data_AF-A0A9E5N9Z4-F1
#
_entry.id   AF-A0A9E5N9Z4-F1
#
_cell.length_a   1.000
_cell.length_b   1.000
_cell.length_c   1.000
_cell.angle_alpha   90.00
_cell.angle_beta   90.00
_cell.angle_gamma   90.00
#
_symmetry.space_group_name_H-M   'P 1'
#
loop_
_entity.id
_entity.type
_entity.pdbx_description
1 polymer ?
#
loop_
_entity_poly.entity_id
_entity_poly.type
_entity_poly.pdbx_seq_one_letter_code
_entity_poly.pdbx_strand_id
1 'polypeptide(L)'
;DWILWIDADEYLVGGENLGKYLRENMYNGYVIRQHHHALDAEFKPDVPVRLFRNGRGVKFFGVIHEHPEEGLNQGIQPAVVLSDVHIMHDGYVTEKVRRERFLRNL
;
A
#
# COMPACT_ATOMS: atom_id res chain seq x y z
N ASP A 1 10.82 -15.41 -2.88
CA ASP A 1 10.69 -14.09 -3.54
C ASP A 1 9.53 -13.29 -2.97
N TRP A 2 9.61 -11.96 -3.10
CA TRP A 2 8.67 -11.00 -2.56
C TRP A 2 8.24 -10.01 -3.65
N ILE A 3 7.02 -9.51 -3.56
CA ILE A 3 6.46 -8.50 -4.46
C ILE A 3 6.10 -7.28 -3.62
N LEU A 4 6.68 -6.13 -3.98
CA LEU A 4 6.26 -4.82 -3.49
C LEU A 4 5.31 -4.22 -4.53
N TRP A 5 4.13 -3.83 -4.09
CA TRP A 5 3.11 -3.18 -4.90
C TRP A 5 2.87 -1.76 -4.38
N ILE A 6 3.16 -0.79 -5.23
CA ILE A 6 3.00 0.65 -5.00
C ILE A 6 2.55 1.32 -6.30
N ASP A 7 1.87 2.45 -6.18
CA ASP A 7 1.42 3.25 -7.32
C ASP A 7 2.56 4.11 -7.89
N ALA A 8 2.37 4.62 -9.10
CA ALA A 8 3.39 5.43 -9.79
C ALA A 8 3.63 6.80 -9.13
N ASP A 9 2.69 7.31 -8.34
CA ASP A 9 2.82 8.55 -7.56
C ASP A 9 3.12 8.32 -6.07
N GLU A 10 3.52 7.10 -5.72
CA GLU A 10 3.93 6.67 -4.38
C GLU A 10 5.44 6.43 -4.29
N TYR A 11 6.03 6.77 -3.13
CA TYR A 11 7.45 6.59 -2.85
C TYR A 11 7.67 5.78 -1.58
N LEU A 12 8.56 4.78 -1.64
CA LEU A 12 8.96 4.00 -0.48
C LEU A 12 10.04 4.73 0.32
N VAL A 13 9.75 5.01 1.59
CA VAL A 13 10.68 5.61 2.56
C VAL A 13 11.09 4.55 3.59
N GLY A 14 12.38 4.46 3.89
CA GLY A 14 12.92 3.42 4.78
C GLY A 14 13.11 2.06 4.10
N GLY A 15 13.14 2.01 2.76
CA GLY A 15 13.27 0.76 2.00
C GLY A 15 14.52 -0.05 2.32
N GLU A 16 15.58 0.59 2.78
CA GLU A 16 16.80 -0.05 3.28
C GLU A 16 16.55 -0.96 4.50
N ASN A 17 15.50 -0.70 5.27
CA ASN A 17 15.12 -1.52 6.42
C ASN A 17 14.39 -2.80 6.03
N LEU A 18 13.95 -2.95 4.77
CA LEU A 18 13.20 -4.13 4.33
C LEU A 18 14.00 -5.44 4.50
N GLY A 19 15.32 -5.39 4.34
CA GLY A 19 16.17 -6.59 4.34
C GLY A 19 16.01 -7.49 5.57
N LYS A 20 15.71 -6.93 6.75
CA LYS A 20 15.47 -7.73 7.97
C LYS A 20 14.11 -8.46 7.96
N TYR A 21 13.11 -7.91 7.29
CA TYR A 21 11.77 -8.47 7.15
C TYR A 21 11.70 -9.53 6.03
N LEU A 22 12.50 -9.40 4.97
CA LEU A 22 12.45 -10.31 3.82
C LEU A 22 13.08 -11.70 4.07
N ARG A 23 13.72 -11.88 5.23
CA ARG A 23 14.30 -13.17 5.66
C ARG A 23 13.22 -14.24 5.79
N GLU A 24 13.65 -15.50 5.90
CA GLU A 24 12.72 -16.59 6.16
C GLU A 24 12.01 -16.37 7.50
N ASN A 25 10.67 -16.41 7.46
CA ASN A 25 9.80 -16.19 8.61
C ASN A 25 8.37 -16.67 8.28
N MET A 26 7.49 -16.64 9.28
CA MET A 26 6.10 -17.10 9.18
C MET A 26 5.17 -16.16 8.40
N TYR A 27 5.54 -14.90 8.16
CA TYR A 27 4.66 -13.90 7.58
C TYR A 27 4.52 -14.06 6.07
N ASN A 28 3.30 -13.88 5.57
CA ASN A 28 2.98 -13.91 4.14
C ASN A 28 2.84 -12.50 3.55
N GLY A 29 2.64 -11.49 4.40
CA GLY A 29 2.46 -10.11 3.98
C GLY A 29 2.89 -9.09 5.03
N TYR A 30 3.17 -7.89 4.56
CA TYR A 30 3.49 -6.72 5.36
C TYR A 30 2.61 -5.55 4.95
N VAL A 31 1.97 -4.95 5.95
CA VAL A 31 1.24 -3.71 5.80
C VAL A 31 2.23 -2.57 5.93
N ILE A 32 2.34 -1.73 4.90
CA ILE A 32 3.19 -0.54 4.89
C ILE A 32 2.26 0.67 4.95
N ARG A 33 2.42 1.51 5.98
CA ARG A 33 1.55 2.66 6.18
C ARG A 33 1.80 3.70 5.08
N GLN A 34 0.71 4.14 4.46
CA GLN A 34 0.70 5.22 3.49
C GLN A 34 0.37 6.53 4.19
N HIS A 35 1.22 7.53 4.01
CA HIS A 35 1.00 8.88 4.52
C HIS A 35 0.54 9.77 3.36
N HIS A 36 -0.64 10.37 3.52
CA HIS A 36 -1.19 11.34 2.59
C HIS A 36 -0.89 12.74 3.13
N HIS A 37 -0.30 13.61 2.33
CA HIS A 37 -0.15 15.04 2.66
C HIS A 37 -1.47 15.82 2.49
N ALA A 38 -2.58 15.25 2.94
CA ALA A 38 -3.89 15.92 2.92
C ALA A 38 -4.18 16.51 4.31
N LEU A 39 -4.16 17.83 4.40
CA LEU A 39 -4.88 18.55 5.46
C LEU A 39 -6.39 18.22 5.29
N ASP A 40 -7.04 17.77 6.35
CA ASP A 40 -8.50 17.72 6.52
C ASP A 40 -9.33 16.54 5.98
N ALA A 41 -8.87 15.29 6.11
CA ALA A 41 -9.84 14.18 6.15
C ALA A 41 -9.38 12.99 6.98
N GLU A 42 -10.04 12.74 8.12
CA GLU A 42 -10.01 11.46 8.82
C GLU A 42 -10.77 10.40 8.00
N PHE A 43 -10.19 9.93 6.90
CA PHE A 43 -10.58 8.62 6.38
C PHE A 43 -9.99 7.57 7.31
N LYS A 44 -10.81 6.66 7.85
CA LYS A 44 -10.30 5.38 8.38
C LYS A 44 -9.83 4.57 7.17
N PRO A 45 -8.53 4.53 6.85
CA PRO A 45 -8.11 3.85 5.65
C PRO A 45 -8.11 2.35 5.98
N ASP A 46 -8.69 1.53 5.11
CA ASP A 46 -8.19 0.18 4.96
C ASP A 46 -6.68 0.31 4.69
N VAL A 47 -5.86 -0.40 5.47
CA VAL A 47 -4.41 -0.35 5.32
C VAL A 47 -3.98 -1.65 4.64
N PRO A 48 -3.99 -1.71 3.30
CA PRO A 48 -3.75 -2.94 2.57
C PRO A 48 -2.33 -3.46 2.78
N VAL A 49 -2.14 -4.76 2.56
CA VAL A 49 -0.81 -5.35 2.44
C VAL A 49 -0.18 -4.81 1.16
N ARG A 50 0.99 -4.18 1.28
CA ARG A 50 1.74 -3.59 0.15
C ARG A 50 2.94 -4.43 -0.26
N LEU A 51 3.40 -5.32 0.62
CA LEU A 51 4.51 -6.22 0.38
C LEU A 51 4.11 -7.65 0.74
N PHE A 52 4.20 -8.60 -0.20
CA PHE A 52 3.72 -9.96 0.00
C PHE A 52 4.60 -11.01 -0.67
N ARG A 53 4.50 -12.27 -0.22
CA ARG A 53 5.27 -13.38 -0.79
C ARG A 53 4.79 -13.74 -2.19
N ASN A 54 5.73 -13.89 -3.12
CA ASN A 54 5.44 -14.40 -4.45
C ASN A 54 5.07 -15.90 -4.39
N GLY A 55 4.21 -16.35 -5.31
CA GLY A 55 3.86 -17.76 -5.46
C GLY A 55 2.91 -18.32 -4.39
N ARG A 56 2.21 -17.47 -3.64
CA ARG A 56 1.23 -17.88 -2.61
C ARG A 56 -0.23 -17.78 -3.05
N GLY A 57 -0.48 -17.66 -4.35
CA GLY A 57 -1.84 -17.59 -4.89
C GLY A 57 -2.55 -16.24 -4.68
N VAL A 58 -1.79 -15.21 -4.29
CA VAL A 58 -2.30 -13.84 -4.14
C VAL A 58 -2.88 -13.34 -5.46
N LYS A 59 -4.07 -12.74 -5.39
CA LYS A 59 -4.77 -12.12 -6.52
C LYS A 59 -5.25 -10.73 -6.13
N PHE A 60 -5.45 -9.87 -7.12
CA PHE A 60 -6.01 -8.55 -6.91
C PHE A 60 -7.53 -8.62 -7.00
N PHE A 61 -8.20 -8.08 -5.99
CA PHE A 61 -9.65 -7.98 -5.92
C PHE A 61 -10.06 -6.53 -5.70
N GLY A 62 -11.22 -6.14 -6.25
CA GLY A 62 -11.73 -4.77 -6.21
C GLY A 62 -12.03 -4.26 -7.61
N VAL A 63 -13.13 -3.50 -7.77
CA VAL A 63 -13.52 -2.92 -9.06
C VAL A 63 -12.94 -1.52 -9.24
N ILE A 64 -12.69 -0.81 -8.13
CA ILE A 64 -12.24 0.59 -8.12
C ILE A 64 -10.92 0.72 -7.34
N HIS A 65 -10.81 0.07 -6.17
CA HIS A 65 -9.58 0.01 -5.38
C HIS A 65 -9.12 -1.45 -5.32
N GLU A 66 -8.32 -1.86 -6.30
CA GLU A 66 -7.75 -3.20 -6.33
C GLU A 66 -6.76 -3.38 -5.18
N HIS A 67 -6.85 -4.48 -4.43
CA HIS A 67 -5.91 -4.82 -3.38
C HIS A 67 -5.52 -6.30 -3.44
N PRO A 68 -4.28 -6.67 -3.03
CA PRO A 68 -3.82 -8.04 -3.02
C PRO A 68 -4.45 -8.83 -1.84
N GLU A 69 -5.14 -9.92 -2.18
CA GLU A 69 -5.84 -10.79 -1.23
C GLU A 69 -5.61 -12.27 -1.59
N GLU A 70 -5.86 -13.17 -0.64
CA GLU A 70 -5.82 -14.63 -0.86
C GLU A 70 -7.15 -15.16 -1.46
N GLY A 71 -8.21 -14.39 -1.33
CA GLY A 71 -9.55 -14.64 -1.83
C GLY A 71 -10.41 -13.40 -1.66
N LEU A 72 -11.63 -13.38 -2.24
CA LEU A 72 -12.51 -12.20 -2.15
C LEU A 72 -12.81 -11.85 -0.69
N ASN A 73 -12.42 -10.64 -0.27
CA ASN A 73 -12.48 -10.14 1.11
C ASN A 73 -11.64 -10.96 2.11
N GLN A 74 -10.58 -11.62 1.65
CA GLN A 74 -9.66 -12.41 2.47
C GLN A 74 -8.25 -11.84 2.39
N GLY A 75 -7.93 -10.88 3.27
CA GLY A 75 -6.61 -10.31 3.35
C GLY A 75 -5.51 -11.35 3.58
N ILE A 76 -4.29 -11.03 3.16
CA ILE A 76 -3.13 -11.93 3.29
C ILE A 76 -2.80 -12.18 4.77
N GLN A 77 -2.68 -13.45 5.18
CA GLN A 77 -2.39 -13.83 6.56
C GLN A 77 -1.31 -14.93 6.63
N PRO A 78 -0.44 -14.94 7.67
CA PRO A 78 -0.33 -13.93 8.69
C PRO A 78 0.42 -12.70 8.16
N ALA A 79 -0.07 -11.51 8.49
CA ALA A 79 0.54 -10.24 8.12
C ALA A 79 0.81 -9.35 9.33
N VAL A 80 1.78 -8.45 9.21
CA VAL A 80 2.14 -7.49 10.27
C VAL A 80 2.42 -6.12 9.68
N VAL A 81 2.15 -5.08 10.48
CA VAL A 81 2.39 -3.68 10.11
C VAL A 81 3.86 -3.34 10.36
N LEU A 82 4.53 -2.79 9.35
CA LEU A 82 5.89 -2.25 9.50
C LEU A 82 5.84 -0.86 10.14
N SER A 83 6.74 -0.62 11.08
CA SER A 83 6.81 0.63 11.85
C SER A 83 7.84 1.62 11.30
N ASP A 84 8.81 1.15 10.52
CA ASP A 84 10.00 1.90 10.07
C ASP A 84 10.15 1.89 8.53
N VAL A 85 9.09 1.47 7.84
CA VAL A 85 8.95 1.52 6.38
C VAL A 85 7.61 2.15 6.07
N HIS A 86 7.60 3.10 5.16
CA HIS A 86 6.44 3.93 4.85
C HIS A 86 6.29 4.15 3.36
N ILE A 87 5.06 4.41 2.92
CA ILE A 87 4.76 4.90 1.58
C ILE A 87 4.35 6.36 1.72
N MET A 88 4.99 7.25 0.94
CA MET A 88 4.60 8.64 0.81
C MET A 88 3.84 8.82 -0.49
N HIS A 89 2.67 9.44 -0.42
CA HIS A 89 1.85 9.69 -1.60
C HIS A 89 1.82 11.19 -1.94
N ASP A 90 2.40 11.54 -3.09
CA ASP A 90 2.50 12.92 -3.56
C ASP A 90 1.24 13.40 -4.32
N GLY A 91 0.25 12.53 -4.51
CA GLY A 91 -0.96 12.82 -5.29
C GLY A 91 -1.83 13.97 -4.77
N TYR A 92 -1.58 14.45 -3.55
CA TYR A 92 -2.42 15.43 -2.84
C TYR A 92 -1.66 16.63 -2.25
N VAL A 93 -0.46 16.92 -2.74
CA VAL A 93 0.43 17.94 -2.14
C VAL A 93 -0.16 19.36 -2.19
N THR A 94 -1.12 19.65 -3.09
CA THR A 94 -1.82 20.96 -3.12
C THR A 94 -3.29 20.86 -3.57
N GLU A 95 -4.17 21.69 -3.00
CA GLU A 95 -5.60 21.83 -3.38
C GLU A 95 -5.79 22.15 -4.87
N LYS A 96 -4.82 22.87 -5.45
CA LYS A 96 -4.78 23.22 -6.87
C LYS A 96 -4.68 21.98 -7.77
N VAL A 97 -3.74 21.07 -7.47
CA VAL A 97 -3.58 19.80 -8.22
C VAL A 97 -4.80 18.91 -8.06
N ARG A 98 -5.46 18.94 -6.89
CA ARG A 98 -6.74 18.24 -6.67
C ARG A 98 -7.84 18.75 -7.60
N ARG A 99 -8.05 20.07 -7.68
CA ARG A 99 -9.08 20.66 -8.57
C ARG A 99 -8.79 20.38 -10.03
N GLU A 100 -7.53 20.47 -10.46
CA GLU A 100 -7.13 20.20 -11.85
C GLU A 100 -7.35 18.72 -12.23
N ARG A 101 -7.01 17.76 -11.36
CA ARG A 101 -7.32 16.34 -11.61
C ARG A 101 -8.82 16.06 -11.60
N PHE A 102 -9.59 16.68 -10.70
CA PHE A 102 -11.04 16.52 -10.65
C PHE A 102 -11.73 17.06 -11.91
N LEU A 103 -11.26 18.21 -12.42
CA LEU A 103 -11.77 18.80 -13.67
C LEU A 103 -11.35 18.02 -14.93
N ARG A 104 -10.23 17.30 -14.89
CA ARG A 104 -9.78 16.44 -16.01
C ARG A 104 -10.58 15.14 -16.14
N ASN A 105 -11.18 14.68 -15.04
CA ASN A 105 -11.95 13.43 -14.99
C ASN A 105 -13.48 13.66 -15.07
N LEU A 106 -13.92 14.87 -15.44
CA LEU A 106 -15.27 15.20 -15.90
C LEU A 106 -15.33 15.09 -17.43
#